data_AF-A0A388SDE5-F1
#
_entry.id   AF-A0A388SDE5-F1
#
_cell.length_a   1.000
_cell.length_b   1.000
_cell.length_c   1.000
_cell.angle_alpha   90.00
_cell.angle_beta   90.00
_cell.angle_gamma   90.00
#
_symmetry.space_group_name_H-M   'P 1'
#
loop_
_entity.id
_entity.type
_entity.pdbx_description
1 polymer ?
#
loop_
_entity_poly.entity_id
_entity_poly.type
_entity_poly.pdbx_seq_one_letter_code
_entity_poly.pdbx_strand_id
1 'polypeptide(L)'
;MAGLLENPFVILGVTPTSPRREILEKAEEASLSVDPDLVSQCRAVLTNPAKRLEAELQFLPGVTGAVIPRVCDAIKSNPEGIPKWSEAELSGVARSNALIAVLPALSKTNNAGMASLIWEAARSFDQQTTEELEELINKARESAHFPAVSDPDRVSEALQEIRRGYVKAINQCLDERKTADIIDTLDRVLSYVKSGTAAVSIGVFPSLLDDLMNSYEVEAQGFSEAESAAAGSLVSQIPQQSRDGAIFGVAVTLMEQLQVLVRRWKAVIGILDKFHALKGETYTPSGSLFYEIRHLALEMNNEHHCPRASKAILERILEPLAASPEEKNLVKADQKAVNEIYGETSRDTLLSDLPALSLNPDAKGFKGLSTLAPRFSAPKLSSAGSKKLISAGRAEPGLVSRFFSGCGAFIAALYHVFGMWFVIGVIALFLYIVSSLAGDTPDDRKSDTSATKLVQRTPSGSTDASVNSDTPAAASRMPRPETVAEKEPDPAPVYREPASSLGSTFDTEEIAWCLKLQHQIDYIKPKVSTNRQIDFFNDLVHRFNSTCSSFRYYRSSMRAAQNQVDKDQTAIEAEINKLLPKGRRSKKRQQPVEEEYPNPVYSDPGLSQY
;
A
#
# COMPACT_ATOMS: atom_id res chain seq x y z
N MET A 1 -1.30 4.00 32.06
CA MET A 1 -2.44 4.50 32.84
C MET A 1 -2.23 4.02 34.27
N ALA A 2 -2.75 4.74 35.26
CA ALA A 2 -3.04 4.11 36.56
C ALA A 2 -4.21 3.13 36.34
N GLY A 3 -4.21 1.96 36.96
CA GLY A 3 -5.35 1.04 36.89
C GLY A 3 -6.60 1.65 37.52
N LEU A 4 -7.80 1.13 37.22
CA LEU A 4 -9.04 1.62 37.85
C LEU A 4 -9.00 1.53 39.39
N LEU A 5 -8.27 0.56 39.95
CA LEU A 5 -8.05 0.42 41.40
C LEU A 5 -7.00 1.41 41.97
N GLU A 6 -6.18 2.01 41.10
CA GLU A 6 -5.18 3.05 41.42
C GLU A 6 -5.75 4.47 41.17
N ASN A 7 -7.02 4.57 40.79
CA ASN A 7 -7.70 5.84 40.61
C ASN A 7 -7.82 6.58 41.96
N PRO A 8 -7.54 7.90 42.05
CA PRO A 8 -7.66 8.66 43.29
C PRO A 8 -8.99 8.54 44.04
N PHE A 9 -10.12 8.31 43.36
CA PHE A 9 -11.40 8.04 44.00
C PHE A 9 -11.37 6.73 44.81
N VAL A 10 -10.77 5.66 44.26
CA VAL A 10 -10.62 4.37 44.95
C VAL A 10 -9.63 4.47 46.10
N ILE A 11 -8.47 5.11 45.88
CA ILE A 11 -7.39 5.21 46.89
C ILE A 11 -7.87 5.96 48.13
N LEU A 12 -8.67 7.03 47.97
CA LEU A 12 -9.19 7.83 49.09
C LEU A 12 -10.58 7.38 49.57
N GLY A 13 -11.19 6.35 48.98
CA GLY A 13 -12.51 5.86 49.39
C GLY A 13 -13.65 6.86 49.21
N VAL A 14 -13.57 7.71 48.18
CA VAL A 14 -14.52 8.80 47.87
C VAL A 14 -15.10 8.63 46.47
N THR A 15 -16.17 9.36 46.17
CA THR A 15 -16.91 9.26 44.88
C THR A 15 -16.87 10.59 44.10
N PRO A 16 -17.22 10.59 42.80
CA PRO A 16 -17.41 11.82 42.03
C PRO A 16 -18.41 12.82 42.64
N THR A 17 -19.35 12.36 43.49
CA THR A 17 -20.29 13.22 44.25
C THR A 17 -19.74 13.71 45.59
N SER A 18 -18.59 13.22 46.06
CA SER A 18 -17.98 13.62 47.34
C SER A 18 -17.47 15.07 47.26
N PRO A 19 -17.88 15.97 48.18
CA PRO A 19 -17.50 17.37 48.16
C PRO A 19 -16.06 17.59 48.67
N ARG A 20 -15.51 18.78 48.42
CA ARG A 20 -14.11 19.14 48.75
C ARG A 20 -13.73 18.86 50.21
N ARG A 21 -14.66 19.05 51.16
CA ARG A 21 -14.41 18.76 52.60
C ARG A 21 -14.15 17.28 52.85
N GLU A 22 -15.03 16.41 52.35
CA GLU A 22 -14.94 14.96 52.53
C GLU A 22 -13.64 14.41 51.94
N ILE A 23 -13.20 14.94 50.80
CA ILE A 23 -11.94 14.57 50.15
C ILE A 23 -10.71 14.96 50.99
N LEU A 24 -10.76 16.06 51.75
CA LEU A 24 -9.69 16.44 52.68
C LEU A 24 -9.69 15.55 53.92
N GLU A 25 -10.86 15.35 54.52
CA GLU A 25 -11.10 14.51 55.70
C GLU A 25 -10.65 13.05 55.44
N LYS A 26 -11.01 12.49 54.28
CA LYS A 26 -10.58 11.15 53.84
C LYS A 26 -9.11 11.07 53.44
N ALA A 27 -8.50 12.15 52.93
CA ALA A 27 -7.05 12.17 52.70
C ALA A 27 -6.26 12.20 54.01
N GLU A 28 -6.76 12.90 55.04
CA GLU A 28 -6.14 12.90 56.37
C GLU A 28 -6.25 11.51 57.02
N GLU A 29 -7.42 10.85 56.97
CA GLU A 29 -7.56 9.44 57.38
C GLU A 29 -6.63 8.48 56.61
N ALA A 30 -6.59 8.58 55.28
CA ALA A 30 -5.81 7.68 54.43
C ALA A 30 -4.30 7.81 54.68
N SER A 31 -3.81 9.00 55.03
CA SER A 31 -2.38 9.25 55.32
C SER A 31 -1.82 8.45 56.52
N LEU A 32 -2.69 7.82 57.32
CA LEU A 32 -2.32 6.94 58.43
C LEU A 32 -2.08 5.48 58.00
N SER A 33 -2.47 5.09 56.78
CA SER A 33 -2.46 3.68 56.32
C SER A 33 -1.98 3.46 54.88
N VAL A 34 -2.00 4.50 54.05
CA VAL A 34 -1.47 4.55 52.68
C VAL A 34 -0.29 5.52 52.65
N ASP A 35 0.63 5.34 51.70
CA ASP A 35 1.77 6.24 51.47
C ASP A 35 1.33 7.73 51.46
N PRO A 36 1.85 8.57 52.38
CA PRO A 36 1.49 9.99 52.45
C PRO A 36 1.76 10.78 51.17
N ASP A 37 2.78 10.42 50.37
CA ASP A 37 3.08 11.12 49.12
C ASP A 37 2.04 10.76 48.04
N LEU A 38 1.66 9.49 47.91
CA LEU A 38 0.54 9.06 47.07
C LEU A 38 -0.79 9.71 47.50
N VAL A 39 -1.11 9.71 48.80
CA VAL A 39 -2.32 10.34 49.34
C VAL A 39 -2.36 11.84 49.04
N SER A 40 -1.23 12.53 49.20
CA SER A 40 -1.11 13.96 48.87
C SER A 40 -1.32 14.22 47.38
N GLN A 41 -0.82 13.35 46.50
CA GLN A 41 -1.06 13.40 45.06
C GLN A 41 -2.54 13.16 44.70
N CYS A 42 -3.17 12.11 45.24
CA CYS A 42 -4.60 11.83 45.03
C CYS A 42 -5.49 13.01 45.44
N ARG A 43 -5.22 13.60 46.61
CA ARG A 43 -5.87 14.82 47.10
C ARG A 43 -5.65 16.00 46.14
N ALA A 44 -4.44 16.19 45.63
CA ALA A 44 -4.11 17.28 44.69
C ALA A 44 -4.80 17.10 43.31
N VAL A 45 -5.05 15.87 42.88
CA VAL A 45 -5.86 15.56 41.68
C VAL A 45 -7.33 15.87 41.93
N LEU A 46 -7.96 15.24 42.93
CA LEU A 46 -9.42 15.36 43.16
C LEU A 46 -9.89 16.77 43.57
N THR A 47 -8.98 17.61 44.08
CA THR A 47 -9.29 19.00 44.47
C THR A 47 -8.96 20.04 43.39
N ASN A 48 -8.43 19.64 42.24
CA ASN A 48 -8.19 20.49 41.07
C ASN A 48 -9.24 20.19 39.97
N PRO A 49 -10.13 21.12 39.58
CA PRO A 49 -11.23 20.82 38.65
C PRO A 49 -10.81 20.31 37.26
N ALA A 50 -9.59 20.58 36.81
CA ALA A 50 -9.06 20.05 35.55
C ALA A 50 -8.58 18.59 35.75
N LYS A 51 -7.66 18.35 36.68
CA LYS A 51 -7.14 16.99 36.95
C LYS A 51 -8.23 16.02 37.45
N ARG A 52 -9.25 16.54 38.13
CA ARG A 52 -10.44 15.78 38.53
C ARG A 52 -11.20 15.22 37.31
N LEU A 53 -11.22 15.91 36.16
CA LEU A 53 -11.93 15.44 34.96
C LEU A 53 -11.34 14.13 34.42
N GLU A 54 -10.01 14.09 34.30
CA GLU A 54 -9.26 12.88 33.92
C GLU A 54 -9.57 11.73 34.89
N ALA A 55 -9.58 12.00 36.20
CA ALA A 55 -9.88 11.01 37.23
C ALA A 55 -11.35 10.55 37.23
N GLU A 56 -12.31 11.43 36.90
CA GLU A 56 -13.74 11.12 36.79
C GLU A 56 -14.03 10.23 35.57
N LEU A 57 -13.42 10.54 34.42
CA LEU A 57 -13.53 9.76 33.19
C LEU A 57 -12.78 8.41 33.29
N GLN A 58 -11.63 8.34 34.00
CA GLN A 58 -10.90 7.09 34.30
C GLN A 58 -11.51 6.27 35.44
N PHE A 59 -12.68 6.65 35.95
CA PHE A 59 -13.37 5.95 37.04
C PHE A 59 -14.58 5.18 36.51
N LEU A 60 -15.76 5.42 37.09
CA LEU A 60 -17.01 4.77 36.75
C LEU A 60 -18.08 5.85 36.47
N PRO A 61 -17.94 6.65 35.39
CA PRO A 61 -18.87 7.71 35.06
C PRO A 61 -20.31 7.19 34.95
N GLY A 62 -21.27 7.92 35.55
CA GLY A 62 -22.67 7.53 35.62
C GLY A 62 -23.02 6.40 36.61
N VAL A 63 -22.05 5.69 37.18
CA VAL A 63 -22.31 4.57 38.12
C VAL A 63 -22.60 5.09 39.52
N THR A 64 -23.62 4.53 40.18
CA THR A 64 -24.05 4.97 41.51
C THR A 64 -23.16 4.42 42.64
N GLY A 65 -23.12 5.14 43.77
CA GLY A 65 -22.30 4.82 44.94
C GLY A 65 -22.50 3.41 45.54
N ALA A 66 -23.65 2.77 45.31
CA ALA A 66 -23.91 1.39 45.76
C ALA A 66 -23.33 0.31 44.83
N VAL A 67 -23.05 0.65 43.55
CA VAL A 67 -22.49 -0.28 42.55
C VAL A 67 -20.96 -0.15 42.48
N ILE A 68 -20.42 1.04 42.72
CA ILE A 68 -18.97 1.32 42.76
C ILE A 68 -18.16 0.29 43.60
N PRO A 69 -18.52 -0.03 44.86
CA PRO A 69 -17.80 -1.05 45.63
C PRO A 69 -17.87 -2.43 45.00
N ARG A 70 -19.05 -2.85 44.50
CA ARG A 70 -19.25 -4.14 43.84
C ARG A 70 -18.34 -4.30 42.61
N VAL A 71 -18.13 -3.24 41.83
CA VAL A 71 -17.20 -3.25 40.69
C VAL A 71 -15.76 -3.40 41.19
N CYS A 72 -15.35 -2.59 42.16
CA CYS A 72 -13.99 -2.61 42.70
C CYS A 72 -13.62 -3.97 43.33
N ASP A 73 -14.55 -4.58 44.07
CA ASP A 73 -14.35 -5.87 44.73
C ASP A 73 -14.40 -7.04 43.74
N ALA A 74 -15.22 -6.94 42.68
CA ALA A 74 -15.23 -7.91 41.59
C ALA A 74 -13.93 -7.87 40.77
N ILE A 75 -13.37 -6.69 40.48
CA ILE A 75 -12.05 -6.59 39.80
C ILE A 75 -10.95 -7.26 40.64
N LYS A 76 -10.96 -7.08 41.97
CA LYS A 76 -10.00 -7.71 42.90
C LYS A 76 -10.19 -9.22 43.06
N SER A 77 -11.43 -9.69 43.12
CA SER A 77 -11.77 -11.02 43.66
C SER A 77 -12.37 -12.00 42.65
N ASN A 78 -12.93 -11.49 41.55
CA ASN A 78 -13.59 -12.27 40.50
C ASN A 78 -13.52 -11.53 39.14
N PRO A 79 -12.31 -11.32 38.56
CA PRO A 79 -12.15 -10.60 37.30
C PRO A 79 -12.89 -11.27 36.13
N GLU A 80 -13.02 -12.60 36.15
CA GLU A 80 -13.84 -13.36 35.19
C GLU A 80 -15.35 -13.07 35.28
N GLY A 81 -15.81 -12.41 36.35
CA GLY A 81 -17.18 -11.97 36.51
C GLY A 81 -17.52 -10.76 35.64
N ILE A 82 -16.64 -9.76 35.59
CA ILE A 82 -16.90 -8.44 34.96
C ILE A 82 -17.44 -8.53 33.53
N PRO A 83 -16.89 -9.34 32.59
CA PRO A 83 -17.38 -9.39 31.21
C PRO A 83 -18.82 -9.93 31.09
N LYS A 84 -19.31 -10.63 32.12
CA LYS A 84 -20.65 -11.26 32.15
C LYS A 84 -21.73 -10.34 32.73
N TRP A 85 -21.36 -9.14 33.20
CA TRP A 85 -22.32 -8.15 33.72
C TRP A 85 -23.16 -7.58 32.57
N SER A 86 -24.42 -7.26 32.86
CA SER A 86 -25.34 -6.68 31.87
C SER A 86 -25.05 -5.19 31.61
N GLU A 87 -25.44 -4.69 30.43
CA GLU A 87 -25.37 -3.25 30.09
C GLU A 87 -26.22 -2.39 31.06
N ALA A 88 -27.21 -2.99 31.75
CA ALA A 88 -27.99 -2.32 32.78
C ALA A 88 -27.29 -2.21 34.15
N GLU A 89 -26.28 -3.05 34.41
CA GLU A 89 -25.44 -2.97 35.63
C GLU A 89 -24.20 -2.12 35.42
N LEU A 90 -23.60 -2.20 34.23
CA LEU A 90 -22.40 -1.47 33.85
C LEU A 90 -22.28 -1.39 32.32
N SER A 91 -22.31 -0.17 31.78
CA SER A 91 -22.22 0.15 30.34
C SER A 91 -21.16 1.22 30.06
N GLY A 92 -20.94 1.54 28.78
CA GLY A 92 -20.25 2.77 28.41
C GLY A 92 -18.75 2.84 28.76
N VAL A 93 -18.26 4.05 29.00
CA VAL A 93 -16.87 4.28 29.44
C VAL A 93 -16.59 3.62 30.79
N ALA A 94 -17.58 3.53 31.69
CA ALA A 94 -17.44 2.82 32.96
C ALA A 94 -17.21 1.30 32.78
N ARG A 95 -17.94 0.66 31.86
CA ARG A 95 -17.71 -0.74 31.45
C ARG A 95 -16.34 -0.91 30.81
N SER A 96 -15.94 0.06 29.99
CA SER A 96 -14.63 0.07 29.32
C SER A 96 -13.47 0.11 30.32
N ASN A 97 -13.51 1.03 31.30
CA ASN A 97 -12.51 1.11 32.37
C ASN A 97 -12.43 -0.21 33.17
N ALA A 98 -13.57 -0.83 33.50
CA ALA A 98 -13.60 -2.09 34.23
C ALA A 98 -13.06 -3.28 33.41
N LEU A 99 -13.41 -3.37 32.12
CA LEU A 99 -12.90 -4.41 31.21
C LEU A 99 -11.39 -4.30 31.00
N ILE A 100 -10.87 -3.08 30.81
CA ILE A 100 -9.43 -2.83 30.70
C ILE A 100 -8.71 -3.09 32.03
N ALA A 101 -9.34 -2.81 33.18
CA ALA A 101 -8.77 -3.11 34.50
C ALA A 101 -8.64 -4.61 34.79
N VAL A 102 -9.56 -5.45 34.29
CA VAL A 102 -9.42 -6.93 34.41
C VAL A 102 -8.55 -7.56 33.32
N LEU A 103 -8.25 -6.84 32.23
CA LEU A 103 -7.51 -7.38 31.09
C LEU A 103 -6.16 -8.01 31.45
N PRO A 104 -5.31 -7.45 32.36
CA PRO A 104 -4.06 -8.11 32.75
C PRO A 104 -4.27 -9.45 33.45
N ALA A 105 -5.34 -9.60 34.25
CA ALA A 105 -5.69 -10.87 34.90
C ALA A 105 -6.25 -11.90 33.90
N LEU A 106 -6.98 -11.44 32.88
CA LEU A 106 -7.60 -12.27 31.84
C LEU A 106 -6.73 -12.46 30.58
N SER A 107 -5.55 -11.84 30.51
CA SER A 107 -4.58 -11.91 29.40
C SER A 107 -4.16 -13.35 29.02
N LYS A 108 -4.23 -14.26 30.00
CA LYS A 108 -3.90 -15.69 29.89
C LYS A 108 -5.05 -16.54 29.34
N THR A 109 -6.19 -15.93 29.00
CA THR A 109 -7.26 -16.61 28.28
C THR A 109 -6.84 -16.97 26.85
N ASN A 110 -7.60 -17.86 26.22
CA ASN A 110 -7.38 -18.21 24.82
C ASN A 110 -7.63 -17.01 23.88
N ASN A 111 -7.18 -17.13 22.64
CA ASN A 111 -7.18 -16.04 21.67
C ASN A 111 -8.56 -15.43 21.42
N ALA A 112 -9.62 -16.25 21.53
CA ALA A 112 -11.01 -15.82 21.41
C ALA A 112 -11.54 -15.08 22.66
N GLY A 113 -11.17 -15.51 23.87
CA GLY A 113 -11.47 -14.81 25.11
C GLY A 113 -10.86 -13.40 25.12
N MET A 114 -9.59 -13.29 24.77
CA MET A 114 -8.91 -11.99 24.66
C MET A 114 -9.51 -11.11 23.56
N ALA A 115 -9.84 -11.68 22.39
CA ALA A 115 -10.50 -10.94 21.32
C ALA A 115 -11.88 -10.41 21.73
N SER A 116 -12.66 -11.22 22.46
CA SER A 116 -13.97 -10.82 22.98
C SER A 116 -13.85 -9.68 24.01
N LEU A 117 -12.85 -9.70 24.88
CA LEU A 117 -12.57 -8.62 25.84
C LEU A 117 -12.21 -7.30 25.14
N ILE A 118 -11.35 -7.35 24.12
CA ILE A 118 -10.94 -6.17 23.33
C ILE A 118 -12.13 -5.60 22.55
N TRP A 119 -12.92 -6.46 21.90
CA TRP A 119 -14.14 -6.06 21.20
C TRP A 119 -15.17 -5.43 22.13
N GLU A 120 -15.50 -6.08 23.26
CA GLU A 120 -16.47 -5.55 24.22
C GLU A 120 -15.99 -4.24 24.85
N ALA A 121 -14.70 -4.08 25.15
CA ALA A 121 -14.16 -2.81 25.65
C ALA A 121 -14.28 -1.67 24.62
N ALA A 122 -14.00 -1.94 23.34
CA ALA A 122 -14.15 -0.94 22.28
C ALA A 122 -15.62 -0.57 22.04
N ARG A 123 -16.49 -1.57 21.87
CA ARG A 123 -17.93 -1.40 21.71
C ARG A 123 -18.55 -0.64 22.89
N SER A 124 -18.09 -0.89 24.11
CA SER A 124 -18.54 -0.18 25.30
C SER A 124 -18.08 1.28 25.33
N PHE A 125 -16.92 1.60 24.76
CA PHE A 125 -16.41 2.96 24.77
C PHE A 125 -17.22 3.86 23.83
N ASP A 126 -17.43 3.39 22.59
CA ASP A 126 -18.20 4.11 21.56
C ASP A 126 -19.74 3.99 21.75
N GLN A 127 -20.20 3.44 22.89
CA GLN A 127 -21.60 3.32 23.28
C GLN A 127 -22.17 4.59 23.95
N GLN A 128 -21.32 5.57 24.28
CA GLN A 128 -21.72 6.85 24.87
C GLN A 128 -21.13 8.02 24.09
N THR A 129 -21.87 9.11 23.96
CA THR A 129 -21.35 10.33 23.32
C THR A 129 -20.59 11.23 24.32
N THR A 130 -19.79 12.16 23.79
CA THR A 130 -19.07 13.16 24.60
C THR A 130 -20.04 14.00 25.45
N GLU A 131 -21.21 14.32 24.90
CA GLU A 131 -22.25 15.14 25.52
C GLU A 131 -22.97 14.39 26.65
N GLU A 132 -23.27 13.09 26.46
CA GLU A 132 -23.83 12.23 27.52
C GLU A 132 -22.86 12.09 28.70
N LEU A 133 -21.56 11.94 28.41
CA LEU A 133 -20.51 11.88 29.42
C LEU A 133 -20.34 13.23 30.15
N GLU A 134 -20.43 14.35 29.44
CA GLU A 134 -20.43 15.69 30.04
C GLU A 134 -21.61 15.88 30.99
N GLU A 135 -22.84 15.50 30.62
CA GLU A 135 -24.01 15.59 31.51
C GLU A 135 -23.79 14.75 32.78
N LEU A 136 -23.37 13.48 32.64
CA LEU A 136 -23.13 12.58 33.78
C LEU A 136 -22.07 13.13 34.75
N ILE A 137 -21.00 13.75 34.23
CA ILE A 137 -19.93 14.34 35.03
C ILE A 137 -20.40 15.64 35.68
N ASN A 138 -21.07 16.53 34.95
CA ASN A 138 -21.55 17.79 35.49
C ASN A 138 -22.59 17.60 36.59
N LYS A 139 -23.48 16.60 36.47
CA LYS A 139 -24.44 16.19 37.50
C LYS A 139 -23.78 15.67 38.78
N ALA A 140 -22.67 14.93 38.65
CA ALA A 140 -21.87 14.51 39.80
C ALA A 140 -21.13 15.69 40.45
N ARG A 141 -20.58 16.60 39.65
CA ARG A 141 -19.89 17.82 40.10
C ARG A 141 -20.80 18.81 40.80
N GLU A 142 -22.02 19.03 40.30
CA GLU A 142 -23.05 19.85 40.96
C GLU A 142 -23.32 19.34 42.39
N SER A 143 -23.54 18.03 42.51
CA SER A 143 -23.73 17.33 43.79
C SER A 143 -22.52 17.48 44.74
N ALA A 144 -21.30 17.49 44.19
CA ALA A 144 -20.05 17.70 44.94
C ALA A 144 -19.68 19.18 45.17
N HIS A 145 -20.46 20.12 44.63
CA HIS A 145 -20.16 21.56 44.56
C HIS A 145 -18.82 21.90 43.89
N PHE A 146 -18.46 21.16 42.83
CA PHE A 146 -17.35 21.47 41.93
C PHE A 146 -17.83 22.23 40.69
N PRO A 147 -16.99 23.09 40.07
CA PRO A 147 -17.33 23.74 38.81
C PRO A 147 -17.60 22.71 37.70
N ALA A 148 -18.68 22.93 36.96
CA ALA A 148 -18.99 22.19 35.74
C ALA A 148 -17.82 22.28 34.72
N VAL A 149 -17.70 21.25 33.90
CA VAL A 149 -17.08 21.37 32.58
C VAL A 149 -18.03 22.21 31.72
N SER A 150 -17.49 23.08 30.88
CA SER A 150 -18.26 23.98 29.99
C SER A 150 -17.56 24.18 28.66
N ASP A 151 -16.72 23.20 28.32
CA ASP A 151 -15.72 23.23 27.26
C ASP A 151 -15.55 21.79 26.77
N PRO A 152 -16.30 21.38 25.73
CA PRO A 152 -16.43 19.98 25.33
C PRO A 152 -15.14 19.40 24.74
N ASP A 153 -14.28 20.26 24.18
CA ASP A 153 -12.96 19.87 23.67
C ASP A 153 -12.12 19.21 24.78
N ARG A 154 -12.28 19.64 26.04
CA ARG A 154 -11.56 19.07 27.19
C ARG A 154 -12.05 17.69 27.60
N VAL A 155 -13.31 17.35 27.32
CA VAL A 155 -13.84 15.98 27.49
C VAL A 155 -13.28 15.10 26.37
N SER A 156 -13.25 15.61 25.13
CA SER A 156 -12.68 14.95 23.96
C SER A 156 -11.18 14.64 24.12
N GLU A 157 -10.37 15.62 24.54
CA GLU A 157 -8.93 15.46 24.84
C GLU A 157 -8.70 14.39 25.92
N ALA A 158 -9.45 14.45 27.03
CA ALA A 158 -9.34 13.48 28.12
C ALA A 158 -9.75 12.06 27.69
N LEU A 159 -10.80 11.93 26.87
CA LEU A 159 -11.20 10.66 26.27
C LEU A 159 -10.14 10.10 25.31
N GLN A 160 -9.44 10.95 24.55
CA GLN A 160 -8.32 10.52 23.71
C GLN A 160 -7.16 9.97 24.55
N GLU A 161 -6.79 10.63 25.66
CA GLU A 161 -5.74 10.13 26.56
C GLU A 161 -6.14 8.81 27.27
N ILE A 162 -7.42 8.65 27.61
CA ILE A 162 -7.94 7.39 28.14
C ILE A 162 -7.80 6.26 27.11
N ARG A 163 -8.18 6.52 25.85
CA ARG A 163 -8.11 5.55 24.76
C ARG A 163 -6.66 5.19 24.40
N ARG A 164 -5.74 6.16 24.39
CA ARG A 164 -4.27 5.93 24.34
C ARG A 164 -3.81 5.03 25.49
N GLY A 165 -4.34 5.26 26.69
CA GLY A 165 -4.09 4.42 27.87
C GLY A 165 -4.62 2.98 27.73
N TYR A 166 -5.80 2.80 27.13
CA TYR A 166 -6.37 1.48 26.83
C TYR A 166 -5.52 0.72 25.80
N VAL A 167 -5.15 1.34 24.68
CA VAL A 167 -4.27 0.72 23.66
C VAL A 167 -2.94 0.30 24.30
N LYS A 168 -2.36 1.13 25.17
CA LYS A 168 -1.14 0.76 25.92
C LYS A 168 -1.35 -0.48 26.82
N ALA A 169 -2.48 -0.59 27.50
CA ALA A 169 -2.80 -1.74 28.35
C ALA A 169 -3.06 -3.02 27.53
N ILE A 170 -3.77 -2.90 26.41
CA ILE A 170 -4.00 -3.99 25.45
C ILE A 170 -2.67 -4.46 24.87
N ASN A 171 -1.82 -3.54 24.41
CA ASN A 171 -0.53 -3.88 23.82
C ASN A 171 0.41 -4.56 24.81
N GLN A 172 0.46 -4.10 26.07
CA GLN A 172 1.23 -4.76 27.12
C GLN A 172 0.76 -6.22 27.34
N CYS A 173 -0.56 -6.47 27.32
CA CYS A 173 -1.10 -7.83 27.44
C CYS A 173 -0.84 -8.69 26.19
N LEU A 174 -0.76 -8.09 24.99
CA LEU A 174 -0.41 -8.78 23.74
C LEU A 174 1.09 -9.10 23.66
N ASP A 175 1.97 -8.21 24.14
CA ASP A 175 3.43 -8.41 24.16
C ASP A 175 3.89 -9.59 25.05
N GLU A 176 3.05 -10.04 25.99
CA GLU A 176 3.30 -11.25 26.76
C GLU A 176 3.09 -12.56 25.96
N ARG A 177 2.48 -12.49 24.77
CA ARG A 177 1.99 -13.63 23.96
C ARG A 177 2.87 -13.88 22.74
N LYS A 178 2.68 -15.03 22.07
CA LYS A 178 3.36 -15.31 20.79
C LYS A 178 2.78 -14.42 19.68
N THR A 179 3.59 -14.01 18.72
CA THR A 179 3.13 -13.15 17.61
C THR A 179 2.02 -13.81 16.79
N ALA A 180 2.04 -15.13 16.63
CA ALA A 180 0.95 -15.88 15.99
C ALA A 180 -0.38 -15.83 16.77
N ASP A 181 -0.34 -15.80 18.11
CA ASP A 181 -1.54 -15.68 18.96
C ASP A 181 -2.08 -14.24 18.99
N ILE A 182 -1.22 -13.24 18.78
CA ILE A 182 -1.61 -11.84 18.57
C ILE A 182 -2.36 -11.71 17.24
N ILE A 183 -1.81 -12.27 16.17
CA ILE A 183 -2.41 -12.32 14.82
C ILE A 183 -3.81 -12.95 14.89
N ASP A 184 -3.95 -14.14 15.47
CA ASP A 184 -5.25 -14.82 15.61
C ASP A 184 -6.23 -14.08 16.54
N THR A 185 -5.76 -13.41 17.60
CA THR A 185 -6.61 -12.54 18.43
C THR A 185 -7.12 -11.32 17.66
N LEU A 186 -6.27 -10.61 16.92
CA LEU A 186 -6.67 -9.41 16.16
C LEU A 186 -7.61 -9.77 14.98
N ASP A 187 -7.38 -10.90 14.31
CA ASP A 187 -8.27 -11.39 13.24
C ASP A 187 -9.68 -11.72 13.77
N ARG A 188 -9.77 -12.24 14.99
CA ARG A 188 -11.04 -12.46 15.70
C ARG A 188 -11.71 -11.15 16.09
N VAL A 189 -10.96 -10.14 16.53
CA VAL A 189 -11.51 -8.79 16.81
C VAL A 189 -12.15 -8.19 15.56
N LEU A 190 -11.46 -8.21 14.41
CA LEU A 190 -12.02 -7.73 13.14
C LEU A 190 -13.22 -8.57 12.67
N SER A 191 -13.23 -9.87 12.97
CA SER A 191 -14.38 -10.74 12.72
C SER A 191 -15.60 -10.36 13.58
N TYR A 192 -15.39 -9.98 14.84
CA TYR A 192 -16.45 -9.43 15.69
C TYR A 192 -16.97 -8.09 15.16
N VAL A 193 -16.08 -7.16 14.78
CA VAL A 193 -16.47 -5.89 14.12
C VAL A 193 -17.39 -6.16 12.94
N LYS A 194 -16.98 -7.03 12.00
CA LYS A 194 -17.78 -7.38 10.82
C LYS A 194 -19.16 -7.96 11.14
N SER A 195 -19.30 -8.69 12.26
CA SER A 195 -20.58 -9.22 12.71
C SER A 195 -21.46 -8.16 13.41
N GLY A 196 -20.85 -7.21 14.12
CA GLY A 196 -21.54 -6.13 14.83
C GLY A 196 -22.01 -5.01 13.89
N THR A 197 -21.19 -4.58 12.94
CA THR A 197 -21.56 -3.56 11.94
C THR A 197 -22.64 -4.05 10.98
N ALA A 198 -22.77 -5.36 10.77
CA ALA A 198 -23.89 -5.95 10.04
C ALA A 198 -25.23 -5.90 10.81
N ALA A 199 -25.21 -5.66 12.13
CA ALA A 199 -26.39 -5.58 12.98
C ALA A 199 -26.76 -4.13 13.38
N VAL A 200 -25.83 -3.18 13.26
CA VAL A 200 -26.03 -1.75 13.58
C VAL A 200 -25.90 -0.92 12.31
N SER A 201 -27.02 -0.36 11.84
CA SER A 201 -27.14 0.39 10.57
C SER A 201 -26.38 1.74 10.50
N ILE A 202 -25.42 1.96 11.39
CA ILE A 202 -24.58 3.16 11.49
C ILE A 202 -23.13 2.67 11.48
N GLY A 203 -22.60 2.47 10.27
CA GLY A 203 -21.30 1.83 10.04
C GLY A 203 -20.12 2.74 10.34
N VAL A 204 -19.76 2.90 11.61
CA VAL A 204 -18.52 3.55 12.06
C VAL A 204 -17.61 2.49 12.69
N PHE A 205 -16.32 2.52 12.36
CA PHE A 205 -15.34 1.61 12.94
C PHE A 205 -15.00 2.03 14.38
N PRO A 206 -14.98 1.12 15.39
CA PRO A 206 -14.80 1.51 16.78
C PRO A 206 -13.48 2.24 17.06
N SER A 207 -13.52 3.35 17.78
CA SER A 207 -12.40 4.28 17.89
C SER A 207 -11.20 3.70 18.65
N LEU A 208 -11.45 2.82 19.62
CA LEU A 208 -10.40 2.07 20.32
C LEU A 208 -9.72 1.04 19.42
N LEU A 209 -10.46 0.48 18.45
CA LEU A 209 -9.89 -0.48 17.51
C LEU A 209 -9.12 0.21 16.39
N ASP A 210 -9.50 1.42 15.99
CA ASP A 210 -8.74 2.20 15.01
C ASP A 210 -7.35 2.53 15.59
N ASP A 211 -7.29 3.14 16.79
CA ASP A 211 -6.01 3.42 17.48
C ASP A 211 -5.17 2.14 17.72
N LEU A 212 -5.81 0.99 17.98
CA LEU A 212 -5.13 -0.31 18.13
C LEU A 212 -4.59 -0.88 16.81
N MET A 213 -5.34 -0.75 15.71
CA MET A 213 -4.93 -1.27 14.40
C MET A 213 -3.88 -0.38 13.73
N ASN A 214 -3.98 0.95 13.91
CA ASN A 214 -2.92 1.89 13.57
C ASN A 214 -1.63 1.56 14.34
N SER A 215 -1.72 1.11 15.61
CA SER A 215 -0.57 0.61 16.38
C SER A 215 -0.01 -0.73 15.87
N TYR A 216 -0.83 -1.61 15.30
CA TYR A 216 -0.38 -2.84 14.66
C TYR A 216 0.33 -2.56 13.33
N GLU A 217 -0.19 -1.61 12.53
CA GLU A 217 0.41 -1.20 11.25
C GLU A 217 1.86 -0.71 11.44
N VAL A 218 2.09 0.18 12.41
CA VAL A 218 3.44 0.72 12.71
C VAL A 218 4.44 -0.38 13.09
N GLU A 219 4.02 -1.38 13.87
CA GLU A 219 4.90 -2.51 14.23
C GLU A 219 5.03 -3.55 13.08
N ALA A 220 4.06 -3.61 12.17
CA ALA A 220 4.08 -4.45 10.98
C ALA A 220 4.90 -3.85 9.81
N GLN A 221 5.16 -2.53 9.80
CA GLN A 221 5.92 -1.85 8.74
C GLN A 221 7.29 -2.49 8.49
N GLY A 222 8.03 -2.84 9.55
CA GLY A 222 9.33 -3.50 9.42
C GLY A 222 9.28 -4.94 8.88
N PHE A 223 8.09 -5.56 8.84
CA PHE A 223 7.84 -6.83 8.15
C PHE A 223 7.46 -6.60 6.69
N SER A 224 6.56 -5.65 6.39
CA SER A 224 6.13 -5.38 5.01
C SER A 224 7.28 -4.85 4.15
N GLU A 225 8.07 -3.89 4.64
CA GLU A 225 9.26 -3.40 3.91
C GLU A 225 10.25 -4.53 3.56
N ALA A 226 10.48 -5.44 4.50
CA ALA A 226 11.41 -6.56 4.33
C ALA A 226 10.90 -7.61 3.33
N GLU A 227 9.61 -7.94 3.38
CA GLU A 227 9.00 -8.90 2.44
C GLU A 227 8.76 -8.29 1.06
N SER A 228 8.43 -7.00 0.94
CA SER A 228 8.36 -6.31 -0.36
C SER A 228 9.74 -6.27 -1.04
N ALA A 229 10.81 -5.94 -0.31
CA ALA A 229 12.17 -6.00 -0.86
C ALA A 229 12.59 -7.41 -1.29
N ALA A 230 12.15 -8.45 -0.56
CA ALA A 230 12.36 -9.85 -0.95
C ALA A 230 11.50 -10.24 -2.17
N ALA A 231 10.26 -9.74 -2.27
CA ALA A 231 9.37 -9.98 -3.41
C ALA A 231 9.93 -9.39 -4.71
N GLY A 232 10.31 -8.11 -4.73
CA GLY A 232 10.93 -7.49 -5.91
C GLY A 232 12.26 -8.15 -6.31
N SER A 233 13.03 -8.65 -5.34
CA SER A 233 14.23 -9.46 -5.61
C SER A 233 13.90 -10.81 -6.25
N LEU A 234 12.79 -11.45 -5.88
CA LEU A 234 12.31 -12.69 -6.50
C LEU A 234 11.70 -12.44 -7.89
N VAL A 235 10.82 -11.45 -8.00
CA VAL A 235 10.15 -11.02 -9.23
C VAL A 235 11.18 -10.68 -10.31
N SER A 236 12.19 -9.87 -10.00
CA SER A 236 13.25 -9.55 -10.97
C SER A 236 14.17 -10.73 -11.35
N GLN A 237 14.30 -11.76 -10.50
CA GLN A 237 15.16 -12.93 -10.77
C GLN A 237 14.46 -14.07 -11.52
N ILE A 238 13.15 -14.29 -11.31
CA ILE A 238 12.41 -15.41 -11.92
C ILE A 238 12.49 -15.41 -13.46
N PRO A 239 12.25 -14.29 -14.17
CA PRO A 239 12.29 -14.25 -15.62
C PRO A 239 13.69 -14.52 -16.19
N GLN A 240 14.74 -14.03 -15.52
CA GLN A 240 16.15 -14.23 -15.92
C GLN A 240 16.59 -15.71 -15.91
N GLN A 241 15.82 -16.60 -15.28
CA GLN A 241 16.08 -18.05 -15.25
C GLN A 241 15.25 -18.84 -16.27
N SER A 242 14.42 -18.16 -17.09
CA SER A 242 13.64 -18.76 -18.18
C SER A 242 14.49 -19.03 -19.41
N ARG A 243 14.23 -20.13 -20.13
CA ARG A 243 14.84 -20.45 -21.43
C ARG A 243 13.87 -21.22 -22.31
N ASP A 244 13.83 -20.89 -23.60
CA ASP A 244 13.14 -21.66 -24.64
C ASP A 244 11.65 -21.95 -24.33
N GLY A 245 10.94 -20.98 -23.74
CA GLY A 245 9.53 -21.12 -23.34
C GLY A 245 9.28 -21.96 -22.08
N ALA A 246 10.34 -22.29 -21.32
CA ALA A 246 10.26 -23.12 -20.13
C ALA A 246 11.12 -22.61 -18.97
N ILE A 247 10.79 -23.09 -17.77
CA ILE A 247 11.49 -22.80 -16.52
C ILE A 247 11.82 -24.09 -15.77
N PHE A 248 13.04 -24.16 -15.23
CA PHE A 248 13.58 -25.36 -14.60
C PHE A 248 14.44 -25.00 -13.38
N GLY A 249 14.51 -25.92 -12.41
CA GLY A 249 15.44 -25.84 -11.28
C GLY A 249 15.31 -24.54 -10.48
N VAL A 250 16.28 -23.64 -10.61
CA VAL A 250 16.37 -22.37 -9.86
C VAL A 250 15.11 -21.53 -10.03
N ALA A 251 14.58 -21.41 -11.25
CA ALA A 251 13.36 -20.64 -11.53
C ALA A 251 12.16 -21.11 -10.69
N VAL A 252 11.96 -22.44 -10.61
CA VAL A 252 10.88 -23.07 -9.84
C VAL A 252 11.09 -22.81 -8.35
N THR A 253 12.32 -22.98 -7.84
CA THR A 253 12.65 -22.71 -6.44
C THR A 253 12.46 -21.24 -6.05
N LEU A 254 12.69 -20.28 -6.96
CA LEU A 254 12.39 -18.86 -6.73
C LEU A 254 10.88 -18.61 -6.68
N MET A 255 10.10 -19.24 -7.57
CA MET A 255 8.63 -19.17 -7.53
C MET A 255 8.04 -19.82 -6.27
N GLU A 256 8.58 -20.95 -5.81
CA GLU A 256 8.19 -21.56 -4.53
C GLU A 256 8.51 -20.64 -3.34
N GLN A 257 9.65 -19.93 -3.36
CA GLN A 257 9.97 -18.92 -2.34
C GLN A 257 8.99 -17.75 -2.36
N LEU A 258 8.60 -17.26 -3.55
CA LEU A 258 7.58 -16.21 -3.72
C LEU A 258 6.20 -16.69 -3.23
N GLN A 259 5.84 -17.95 -3.46
CA GLN A 259 4.61 -18.54 -2.94
C GLN A 259 4.61 -18.62 -1.41
N VAL A 260 5.71 -19.03 -0.76
CA VAL A 260 5.80 -19.02 0.71
C VAL A 260 5.78 -17.57 1.25
N LEU A 261 6.41 -16.62 0.54
CA LEU A 261 6.39 -15.20 0.88
C LEU A 261 4.97 -14.64 0.91
N VAL A 262 4.19 -14.82 -0.16
CA VAL A 262 2.79 -14.35 -0.19
C VAL A 262 1.94 -15.00 0.91
N ARG A 263 2.19 -16.27 1.26
CA ARG A 263 1.50 -16.91 2.39
C ARG A 263 1.87 -16.29 3.74
N ARG A 264 3.12 -15.88 3.96
CA ARG A 264 3.52 -15.09 5.15
C ARG A 264 2.89 -13.70 5.13
N TRP A 265 2.93 -13.00 3.99
CA TRP A 265 2.28 -11.70 3.81
C TRP A 265 0.79 -11.76 4.18
N LYS A 266 0.05 -12.72 3.64
CA LYS A 266 -1.39 -12.86 3.91
C LYS A 266 -1.72 -13.28 5.35
N ALA A 267 -0.79 -13.90 6.06
CA ALA A 267 -0.95 -14.22 7.48
C ALA A 267 -0.69 -13.01 8.41
N VAL A 268 0.14 -12.05 7.99
CA VAL A 268 0.53 -10.89 8.82
C VAL A 268 -0.20 -9.62 8.38
N ILE A 269 -0.04 -9.23 7.12
CA ILE A 269 -0.64 -8.02 6.52
C ILE A 269 -2.11 -8.25 6.14
N GLY A 270 -2.56 -9.51 6.01
CA GLY A 270 -3.98 -9.83 5.79
C GLY A 270 -4.95 -9.37 6.89
N ILE A 271 -4.43 -8.95 8.05
CA ILE A 271 -5.20 -8.24 9.10
C ILE A 271 -5.46 -6.78 8.68
N LEU A 272 -4.45 -6.10 8.13
CA LEU A 272 -4.57 -4.72 7.63
C LEU A 272 -5.48 -4.67 6.40
N ASP A 273 -5.38 -5.64 5.49
CA ASP A 273 -6.34 -5.84 4.39
C ASP A 273 -7.80 -5.84 4.90
N LYS A 274 -8.06 -6.53 6.02
CA LYS A 274 -9.40 -6.63 6.64
C LYS A 274 -9.80 -5.34 7.37
N PHE A 275 -8.86 -4.68 8.03
CA PHE A 275 -9.07 -3.41 8.73
C PHE A 275 -9.51 -2.30 7.76
N HIS A 276 -8.72 -2.06 6.71
CA HIS A 276 -9.06 -1.07 5.68
C HIS A 276 -10.35 -1.45 4.93
N ALA A 277 -10.54 -2.72 4.56
CA ALA A 277 -11.78 -3.16 3.91
C ALA A 277 -13.05 -2.99 4.78
N LEU A 278 -12.91 -2.97 6.12
CA LEU A 278 -14.03 -2.64 7.04
C LEU A 278 -14.31 -1.14 7.13
N LYS A 279 -13.36 -0.29 6.73
CA LYS A 279 -13.50 1.18 6.60
C LYS A 279 -13.90 1.61 5.18
N GLY A 280 -13.96 0.68 4.22
CA GLY A 280 -14.21 0.96 2.80
C GLY A 280 -12.96 1.36 2.01
N GLU A 281 -11.78 1.15 2.60
CA GLU A 281 -10.45 1.50 2.07
C GLU A 281 -9.73 0.25 1.51
N THR A 282 -8.64 0.47 0.76
CA THR A 282 -7.71 -0.59 0.32
C THR A 282 -6.32 -0.36 0.92
N TYR A 283 -5.61 -1.45 1.25
CA TYR A 283 -4.28 -1.35 1.86
C TYR A 283 -3.18 -1.27 0.78
N THR A 284 -2.58 -0.08 0.62
CA THR A 284 -1.67 0.22 -0.50
C THR A 284 -0.52 -0.77 -0.66
N PRO A 285 0.22 -1.19 0.40
CA PRO A 285 1.31 -2.16 0.25
C PRO A 285 0.88 -3.52 -0.31
N SER A 286 -0.30 -4.02 0.08
CA SER A 286 -0.85 -5.27 -0.49
C SER A 286 -1.23 -5.11 -1.96
N GLY A 287 -1.81 -3.95 -2.33
CA GLY A 287 -2.12 -3.62 -3.72
C GLY A 287 -0.87 -3.50 -4.59
N SER A 288 0.18 -2.82 -4.11
CA SER A 288 1.47 -2.71 -4.80
C SER A 288 2.09 -4.09 -5.07
N LEU A 289 2.16 -4.96 -4.06
CA LEU A 289 2.66 -6.33 -4.19
C LEU A 289 1.78 -7.17 -5.14
N PHE A 290 0.46 -6.95 -5.14
CA PHE A 290 -0.46 -7.61 -6.07
C PHE A 290 -0.16 -7.22 -7.52
N TYR A 291 -0.03 -5.92 -7.83
CA TYR A 291 0.26 -5.49 -9.19
C TYR A 291 1.69 -5.87 -9.66
N GLU A 292 2.67 -5.91 -8.76
CA GLU A 292 4.02 -6.41 -9.05
C GLU A 292 4.02 -7.90 -9.43
N ILE A 293 3.35 -8.76 -8.64
CA ILE A 293 3.25 -10.20 -8.94
C ILE A 293 2.34 -10.45 -10.16
N ARG A 294 1.35 -9.60 -10.41
CA ARG A 294 0.56 -9.62 -11.66
C ARG A 294 1.42 -9.27 -12.87
N HIS A 295 2.30 -8.28 -12.77
CA HIS A 295 3.24 -7.95 -13.85
C HIS A 295 4.12 -9.15 -14.19
N LEU A 296 4.70 -9.82 -13.19
CA LEU A 296 5.47 -11.05 -13.38
C LEU A 296 4.66 -12.13 -14.14
N ALA A 297 3.40 -12.34 -13.79
CA ALA A 297 2.56 -13.32 -14.48
C ALA A 297 2.33 -12.96 -15.96
N LEU A 298 2.20 -11.67 -16.29
CA LEU A 298 2.02 -11.19 -17.66
C LEU A 298 3.33 -11.25 -18.46
N GLU A 299 4.45 -10.78 -17.89
CA GLU A 299 5.79 -10.84 -18.48
C GLU A 299 6.19 -12.28 -18.84
N MET A 300 6.01 -13.21 -17.88
CA MET A 300 6.31 -14.62 -18.07
C MET A 300 5.47 -15.27 -19.20
N ASN A 301 4.26 -14.79 -19.44
CA ASN A 301 3.43 -15.24 -20.57
C ASN A 301 3.88 -14.61 -21.91
N ASN A 302 4.03 -13.29 -21.92
CA ASN A 302 4.09 -12.49 -23.14
C ASN A 302 5.50 -12.42 -23.72
N GLU A 303 6.52 -12.27 -22.87
CA GLU A 303 7.90 -12.00 -23.27
C GLU A 303 8.76 -13.27 -23.20
N HIS A 304 8.60 -14.05 -22.14
CA HIS A 304 9.38 -15.30 -21.94
C HIS A 304 8.69 -16.55 -22.51
N HIS A 305 7.49 -16.39 -23.07
CA HIS A 305 6.67 -17.46 -23.64
C HIS A 305 6.51 -18.70 -22.72
N CYS A 306 6.40 -18.46 -21.41
CA CYS A 306 6.28 -19.45 -20.35
C CYS A 306 4.84 -19.48 -19.76
N PRO A 307 3.80 -19.85 -20.51
CA PRO A 307 2.40 -19.73 -20.08
C PRO A 307 2.06 -20.59 -18.86
N ARG A 308 2.74 -21.73 -18.70
CA ARG A 308 2.64 -22.57 -17.50
C ARG A 308 3.17 -21.87 -16.25
N ALA A 309 4.21 -21.05 -16.38
CA ALA A 309 4.71 -20.23 -15.27
C ALA A 309 3.70 -19.13 -14.92
N SER A 310 3.17 -18.44 -15.94
CA SER A 310 2.11 -17.45 -15.77
C SER A 310 0.89 -18.02 -15.03
N LYS A 311 0.32 -19.13 -15.53
CA LYS A 311 -0.81 -19.83 -14.89
C LYS A 311 -0.51 -20.22 -13.43
N ALA A 312 0.69 -20.76 -13.17
CA ALA A 312 1.11 -21.11 -11.81
C ALA A 312 1.18 -19.88 -10.90
N ILE A 313 1.71 -18.74 -11.36
CA ILE A 313 1.72 -17.49 -10.58
C ILE A 313 0.28 -17.03 -10.30
N LEU A 314 -0.59 -16.99 -11.32
CA LEU A 314 -1.98 -16.55 -11.19
C LEU A 314 -2.79 -17.40 -10.19
N GLU A 315 -2.74 -18.73 -10.31
CA GLU A 315 -3.53 -19.67 -9.49
C GLU A 315 -2.94 -19.90 -8.09
N ARG A 316 -1.61 -19.91 -7.95
CA ARG A 316 -0.94 -20.38 -6.71
C ARG A 316 -0.31 -19.27 -5.87
N ILE A 317 -0.10 -18.08 -6.44
CA ILE A 317 0.58 -16.94 -5.80
C ILE A 317 -0.32 -15.70 -5.78
N LEU A 318 -0.89 -15.29 -6.92
CA LEU A 318 -1.66 -14.05 -7.02
C LEU A 318 -3.09 -14.16 -6.46
N GLU A 319 -3.81 -15.26 -6.74
CA GLU A 319 -5.16 -15.49 -6.19
C GLU A 319 -5.20 -15.49 -4.65
N PRO A 320 -4.27 -16.13 -3.91
CA PRO A 320 -4.19 -16.02 -2.45
C PRO A 320 -3.88 -14.61 -1.93
N LEU A 321 -3.20 -13.76 -2.71
CA LEU A 321 -2.87 -12.40 -2.31
C LEU A 321 -4.08 -11.46 -2.42
N ALA A 322 -4.97 -11.66 -3.39
CA ALA A 322 -6.08 -10.77 -3.68
C ALA A 322 -6.97 -10.47 -2.44
N ALA A 323 -6.92 -9.23 -1.96
CA ALA A 323 -7.73 -8.70 -0.87
C ALA A 323 -9.09 -8.20 -1.37
N SER A 324 -9.11 -7.34 -2.39
CA SER A 324 -10.31 -6.64 -2.85
C SER A 324 -11.19 -7.51 -3.77
N PRO A 325 -12.45 -7.10 -4.05
CA PRO A 325 -13.28 -7.72 -5.09
C PRO A 325 -12.73 -7.49 -6.50
N GLU A 326 -12.08 -6.34 -6.73
CA GLU A 326 -11.55 -5.93 -8.03
C GLU A 326 -10.32 -6.76 -8.40
N GLU A 327 -9.37 -6.91 -7.47
CA GLU A 327 -8.21 -7.79 -7.60
C GLU A 327 -8.67 -9.23 -7.93
N LYS A 328 -9.67 -9.74 -7.21
CA LYS A 328 -10.25 -11.08 -7.46
C LYS A 328 -10.93 -11.22 -8.82
N ASN A 329 -11.39 -10.12 -9.42
CA ASN A 329 -11.95 -10.13 -10.77
C ASN A 329 -10.85 -10.01 -11.83
N LEU A 330 -9.80 -9.23 -11.58
CA LEU A 330 -8.60 -9.16 -12.43
C LEU A 330 -7.93 -10.54 -12.52
N VAL A 331 -7.66 -11.22 -11.40
CA VAL A 331 -7.04 -12.56 -11.43
C VAL A 331 -7.87 -13.55 -12.26
N LYS A 332 -9.21 -13.53 -12.13
CA LYS A 332 -10.09 -14.38 -12.95
C LYS A 332 -10.05 -14.04 -14.44
N ALA A 333 -9.96 -12.75 -14.78
CA ALA A 333 -9.83 -12.32 -16.17
C ALA A 333 -8.48 -12.75 -16.78
N ASP A 334 -7.38 -12.61 -16.02
CA ASP A 334 -6.05 -13.04 -16.42
C ASP A 334 -5.98 -14.58 -16.54
N GLN A 335 -6.46 -15.31 -15.54
CA GLN A 335 -6.57 -16.79 -15.57
C GLN A 335 -7.39 -17.25 -16.77
N LYS A 336 -8.52 -16.60 -17.05
CA LYS A 336 -9.34 -16.91 -18.21
C LYS A 336 -8.56 -16.67 -19.50
N ALA A 337 -7.91 -15.52 -19.68
CA ALA A 337 -7.16 -15.20 -20.89
C ALA A 337 -6.01 -16.19 -21.15
N VAL A 338 -5.28 -16.61 -20.12
CA VAL A 338 -4.22 -17.63 -20.25
C VAL A 338 -4.83 -18.99 -20.61
N ASN A 339 -5.95 -19.39 -20.01
CA ASN A 339 -6.63 -20.65 -20.34
C ASN A 339 -7.27 -20.65 -21.75
N GLU A 340 -7.73 -19.50 -22.27
CA GLU A 340 -8.23 -19.37 -23.64
C GLU A 340 -7.13 -19.52 -24.70
N ILE A 341 -5.88 -19.10 -24.41
CA ILE A 341 -4.75 -19.22 -25.33
C ILE A 341 -4.12 -20.62 -25.30
N TYR A 342 -4.02 -21.26 -24.12
CA TYR A 342 -3.23 -22.50 -23.93
C TYR A 342 -4.04 -23.74 -23.50
N GLY A 343 -5.34 -23.61 -23.28
CA GLY A 343 -6.26 -24.70 -22.96
C GLY A 343 -6.36 -25.04 -21.47
N GLU A 344 -7.58 -25.32 -21.01
CA GLU A 344 -7.90 -25.58 -19.59
C GLU A 344 -7.17 -26.80 -18.99
N THR A 345 -6.90 -27.81 -19.82
CA THR A 345 -6.65 -29.20 -19.40
C THR A 345 -5.39 -29.42 -18.55
N SER A 346 -4.44 -28.48 -18.59
CA SER A 346 -3.26 -28.52 -17.72
C SER A 346 -3.57 -27.92 -16.35
N ARG A 347 -3.86 -28.78 -15.36
CA ARG A 347 -3.67 -28.45 -13.93
C ARG A 347 -2.21 -28.08 -13.71
N ASP A 348 -1.93 -27.03 -12.95
CA ASP A 348 -0.53 -26.77 -12.61
C ASP A 348 0.06 -27.92 -11.78
N THR A 349 1.27 -28.29 -12.18
CA THR A 349 2.14 -29.29 -11.55
C THR A 349 3.59 -28.78 -11.54
N LEU A 350 3.80 -27.48 -11.74
CA LEU A 350 5.09 -26.80 -11.64
C LEU A 350 5.44 -26.52 -10.17
N LEU A 351 4.49 -25.94 -9.43
CA LEU A 351 4.67 -25.64 -8.01
C LEU A 351 4.17 -26.80 -7.15
N SER A 352 4.94 -27.15 -6.12
CA SER A 352 4.56 -28.20 -5.17
C SER A 352 3.37 -27.78 -4.29
N ASP A 353 2.68 -28.76 -3.70
CA ASP A 353 1.76 -28.48 -2.59
C ASP A 353 2.56 -28.23 -1.31
N LEU A 354 2.75 -26.94 -1.03
CA LEU A 354 3.42 -26.48 0.18
C LEU A 354 2.65 -26.92 1.45
N PRO A 355 3.36 -27.29 2.54
CA PRO A 355 2.73 -27.66 3.81
C PRO A 355 1.96 -26.49 4.44
N ALA A 356 1.27 -26.76 5.56
CA ALA A 356 0.69 -25.71 6.40
C ALA A 356 1.76 -24.65 6.75
N LEU A 357 1.36 -23.36 6.74
CA LEU A 357 2.29 -22.27 7.00
C LEU A 357 2.72 -22.27 8.48
N SER A 358 3.98 -22.59 8.75
CA SER A 358 4.57 -22.33 10.06
C SER A 358 5.21 -20.94 10.05
N LEU A 359 4.65 -20.01 10.81
CA LEU A 359 5.38 -18.83 11.27
C LEU A 359 6.46 -19.25 12.30
N ASN A 360 7.38 -18.35 12.63
CA ASN A 360 8.40 -18.60 13.66
C ASN A 360 7.72 -18.84 15.02
N PRO A 361 7.85 -20.05 15.64
CA PRO A 361 7.15 -20.38 16.87
C PRO A 361 7.70 -19.66 18.10
N ASP A 362 8.88 -19.04 18.00
CA ASP A 362 9.56 -18.32 19.08
C ASP A 362 9.37 -16.80 18.98
N ALA A 363 8.70 -16.31 17.93
CA ALA A 363 8.34 -14.90 17.80
C ALA A 363 7.35 -14.48 18.89
N LYS A 364 7.69 -13.42 19.63
CA LYS A 364 6.94 -12.92 20.79
C LYS A 364 6.61 -11.43 20.64
N GLY A 365 5.41 -11.05 21.04
CA GLY A 365 4.92 -9.67 21.01
C GLY A 365 4.80 -9.08 19.60
N PHE A 366 4.54 -7.77 19.53
CA PHE A 366 4.49 -7.05 18.25
C PHE A 366 5.87 -6.99 17.59
N LYS A 367 6.93 -6.79 18.37
CA LYS A 367 8.32 -6.77 17.86
C LYS A 367 8.71 -8.07 17.14
N GLY A 368 8.09 -9.20 17.50
CA GLY A 368 8.24 -10.47 16.81
C GLY A 368 7.78 -10.45 15.34
N LEU A 369 6.89 -9.53 14.93
CA LEU A 369 6.44 -9.37 13.53
C LEU A 369 7.62 -9.20 12.57
N SER A 370 8.54 -8.29 12.90
CA SER A 370 9.79 -8.07 12.15
C SER A 370 10.67 -9.32 12.02
N THR A 371 10.52 -10.31 12.92
CA THR A 371 11.26 -11.58 12.91
C THR A 371 10.56 -12.70 12.15
N LEU A 372 9.34 -12.46 11.64
CA LEU A 372 8.62 -13.38 10.75
C LEU A 372 9.11 -13.29 9.30
N ALA A 373 9.67 -12.14 8.89
CA ALA A 373 10.32 -11.96 7.61
C ALA A 373 11.69 -12.66 7.62
N PRO A 374 11.93 -13.68 6.76
CA PRO A 374 13.24 -14.31 6.67
C PRO A 374 14.24 -13.38 5.99
N ARG A 375 15.50 -13.40 6.44
CA ARG A 375 16.59 -12.71 5.72
C ARG A 375 16.81 -13.35 4.36
N PHE A 376 16.25 -12.74 3.31
CA PHE A 376 16.43 -13.21 1.94
C PHE A 376 17.92 -13.37 1.62
N SER A 377 18.29 -14.57 1.20
CA SER A 377 19.66 -14.95 0.88
C SER A 377 19.62 -15.62 -0.48
N ALA A 378 19.97 -14.87 -1.54
CA ALA A 378 19.92 -15.35 -2.91
C ALA A 378 20.65 -16.71 -3.03
N PRO A 379 20.04 -17.72 -3.69
CA PRO A 379 20.53 -19.10 -3.64
C PRO A 379 21.89 -19.23 -4.31
N LYS A 380 22.95 -19.40 -3.50
CA LYS A 380 24.29 -19.73 -4.00
C LYS A 380 24.23 -21.04 -4.78
N LEU A 381 24.60 -21.01 -6.07
CA LEU A 381 24.69 -22.20 -6.90
C LEU A 381 25.65 -23.23 -6.28
N SER A 382 25.09 -24.29 -5.68
CA SER A 382 25.86 -25.48 -5.33
C SER A 382 25.68 -26.54 -6.41
N SER A 383 26.81 -27.08 -6.90
CA SER A 383 26.84 -28.08 -7.98
C SER A 383 26.37 -29.48 -7.56
N ALA A 384 25.70 -29.60 -6.41
CA ALA A 384 25.21 -30.86 -5.85
C ALA A 384 23.86 -31.29 -6.44
N GLY A 385 22.96 -30.33 -6.76
CA GLY A 385 21.59 -30.64 -7.19
C GLY A 385 21.50 -31.41 -8.52
N SER A 386 22.40 -31.12 -9.46
CA SER A 386 22.37 -31.65 -10.83
C SER A 386 22.50 -33.18 -10.94
N LYS A 387 22.93 -33.88 -9.89
CA LYS A 387 23.16 -35.34 -9.92
C LYS A 387 21.92 -36.19 -9.72
N LYS A 388 20.77 -35.62 -9.32
CA LYS A 388 19.57 -36.39 -8.94
C LYS A 388 18.50 -36.55 -10.05
N LEU A 389 18.75 -36.00 -11.24
CA LEU A 389 17.76 -35.93 -12.34
C LEU A 389 18.15 -36.66 -13.64
N ILE A 390 19.34 -37.28 -13.69
CA ILE A 390 19.85 -37.96 -14.91
C ILE A 390 19.46 -39.45 -14.97
N SER A 391 18.96 -40.04 -13.87
CA SER A 391 18.69 -41.48 -13.75
C SER A 391 17.32 -41.95 -14.25
N ALA A 392 16.59 -41.14 -15.01
CA ALA A 392 15.22 -41.44 -15.46
C ALA A 392 14.96 -40.98 -16.91
N GLY A 393 15.59 -41.64 -17.88
CA GLY A 393 15.35 -41.39 -19.31
C GLY A 393 16.19 -42.29 -20.21
N ARG A 394 15.56 -43.29 -20.84
CA ARG A 394 16.23 -44.25 -21.74
C ARG A 394 15.86 -43.96 -23.19
N ALA A 395 16.73 -43.22 -23.89
CA ALA A 395 16.64 -42.93 -25.33
C ALA A 395 18.05 -42.97 -25.97
N GLU A 396 18.12 -43.10 -27.29
CA GLU A 396 19.34 -43.60 -27.97
C GLU A 396 20.41 -42.54 -28.34
N PRO A 397 21.71 -42.89 -28.32
CA PRO A 397 22.80 -41.95 -28.57
C PRO A 397 23.11 -41.79 -30.07
N GLY A 398 22.40 -40.90 -30.78
CA GLY A 398 22.44 -40.81 -32.25
C GLY A 398 22.90 -39.52 -32.92
N LEU A 399 23.09 -38.38 -32.23
CA LEU A 399 23.38 -37.10 -32.91
C LEU A 399 24.28 -36.10 -32.15
N VAL A 400 24.11 -35.99 -30.83
CA VAL A 400 24.73 -34.92 -30.01
C VAL A 400 26.27 -34.97 -30.00
N SER A 401 26.87 -36.15 -30.14
CA SER A 401 28.33 -36.34 -30.07
C SER A 401 29.12 -35.69 -31.21
N ARG A 402 28.48 -35.31 -32.33
CA ARG A 402 29.17 -34.72 -33.50
C ARG A 402 29.20 -33.19 -33.50
N PHE A 403 28.40 -32.52 -32.67
CA PHE A 403 28.41 -31.04 -32.56
C PHE A 403 29.41 -30.52 -31.52
N PHE A 404 29.50 -31.16 -30.35
CA PHE A 404 30.35 -30.68 -29.24
C PHE A 404 31.87 -30.80 -29.48
N SER A 405 32.31 -31.44 -30.57
CA SER A 405 33.74 -31.54 -30.91
C SER A 405 34.32 -30.29 -31.59
N GLY A 406 33.49 -29.42 -32.18
CA GLY A 406 33.98 -28.30 -33.01
C GLY A 406 34.51 -27.11 -32.20
N CYS A 407 33.70 -26.56 -31.31
CA CYS A 407 33.99 -25.26 -30.68
C CYS A 407 35.16 -25.30 -29.68
N GLY A 408 35.38 -26.43 -28.99
CA GLY A 408 36.47 -26.57 -28.02
C GLY A 408 37.86 -26.48 -28.65
N ALA A 409 38.04 -27.06 -29.84
CA ALA A 409 39.32 -27.05 -30.54
C ALA A 409 39.71 -25.64 -31.03
N PHE A 410 38.73 -24.84 -31.46
CA PHE A 410 38.95 -23.50 -32.01
C PHE A 410 39.49 -22.52 -30.94
N ILE A 411 38.93 -22.56 -29.73
CA ILE A 411 39.36 -21.71 -28.61
C ILE A 411 40.77 -22.11 -28.13
N ALA A 412 41.06 -23.42 -28.05
CA ALA A 412 42.38 -23.92 -27.67
C ALA A 412 43.48 -23.52 -28.68
N ALA A 413 43.17 -23.53 -29.98
CA ALA A 413 44.11 -23.15 -31.04
C ALA A 413 44.52 -21.67 -30.96
N LEU A 414 43.57 -20.75 -30.76
CA LEU A 414 43.86 -19.31 -30.66
C LEU A 414 44.76 -18.97 -29.46
N TYR A 415 44.54 -19.64 -28.32
CA TYR A 415 45.36 -19.46 -27.12
C TYR A 415 46.82 -19.93 -27.35
N HIS A 416 47.01 -20.99 -28.14
CA HIS A 416 48.34 -21.51 -28.46
C HIS A 416 49.15 -20.65 -29.46
N VAL A 417 48.50 -19.85 -30.31
CA VAL A 417 49.18 -19.03 -31.34
C VAL A 417 49.54 -17.64 -30.81
N PHE A 418 48.67 -17.00 -30.03
CA PHE A 418 48.87 -15.60 -29.58
C PHE A 418 49.14 -15.46 -28.07
N GLY A 419 48.90 -16.50 -27.27
CA GLY A 419 49.20 -16.53 -25.84
C GLY A 419 48.55 -15.40 -25.05
N MET A 420 49.24 -14.95 -23.98
CA MET A 420 48.75 -13.95 -23.04
C MET A 420 48.45 -12.58 -23.68
N TRP A 421 49.06 -12.28 -24.82
CA TRP A 421 48.87 -11.02 -25.55
C TRP A 421 47.46 -10.84 -26.11
N PHE A 422 46.75 -11.92 -26.43
CA PHE A 422 45.34 -11.84 -26.85
C PHE A 422 44.45 -11.30 -25.73
N VAL A 423 44.64 -11.81 -24.50
CA VAL A 423 43.90 -11.36 -23.31
C VAL A 423 44.24 -9.91 -22.96
N ILE A 424 45.52 -9.54 -23.04
CA ILE A 424 45.97 -8.16 -22.82
C ILE A 424 45.37 -7.21 -23.88
N GLY A 425 45.28 -7.62 -25.14
CA GLY A 425 44.67 -6.83 -26.21
C GLY A 425 43.17 -6.56 -25.99
N VAL A 426 42.42 -7.56 -25.54
CA VAL A 426 40.98 -7.39 -25.19
C VAL A 426 40.81 -6.45 -24.00
N ILE A 427 41.64 -6.57 -22.97
CA ILE A 427 41.61 -5.67 -21.79
C ILE A 427 42.00 -4.24 -22.18
N ALA A 428 43.03 -4.06 -23.02
CA ALA A 428 43.44 -2.74 -23.49
C ALA A 428 42.35 -2.06 -24.35
N LEU A 429 41.66 -2.82 -25.21
CA LEU A 429 40.52 -2.32 -25.98
C LEU A 429 39.37 -1.88 -25.07
N PHE A 430 39.05 -2.67 -24.05
CA PHE A 430 38.01 -2.34 -23.07
C PHE A 430 38.35 -1.06 -22.29
N LEU A 431 39.59 -0.91 -21.82
CA LEU A 431 40.06 0.29 -21.12
C LEU A 431 40.10 1.53 -22.04
N TYR A 432 40.46 1.36 -23.32
CA TYR A 432 40.40 2.44 -24.30
C TYR A 432 38.97 2.94 -24.54
N ILE A 433 37.98 2.03 -24.65
CA ILE A 433 36.56 2.39 -24.80
C ILE A 433 36.06 3.14 -23.56
N VAL A 434 36.39 2.68 -22.34
CA VAL A 434 36.02 3.36 -21.09
C VAL A 434 36.66 4.75 -21.00
N SER A 435 37.94 4.89 -21.36
CA SER A 435 38.61 6.21 -21.36
C SER A 435 38.13 7.13 -22.48
N SER A 436 37.61 6.59 -23.59
CA SER A 436 37.02 7.35 -24.69
C SER A 436 35.61 7.90 -24.38
N LEU A 437 35.01 7.50 -23.25
CA LEU A 437 33.70 7.95 -22.78
C LEU A 437 33.80 8.97 -21.62
N ALA A 438 35.01 9.42 -21.28
CA ALA A 438 35.28 10.27 -20.10
C ALA A 438 36.18 11.49 -20.43
N GLY A 439 35.57 12.51 -21.02
CA GLY A 439 36.12 13.86 -21.23
C GLY A 439 35.08 14.76 -21.92
N ASP A 440 34.91 16.05 -21.62
CA ASP A 440 35.66 16.93 -20.71
C ASP A 440 34.70 17.88 -19.96
N THR A 441 35.18 18.47 -18.85
CA THR A 441 34.61 19.70 -18.25
C THR A 441 35.71 20.69 -17.89
N PRO A 442 35.53 21.97 -18.22
CA PRO A 442 36.13 23.06 -17.44
C PRO A 442 35.17 24.23 -17.15
N ASP A 443 35.47 25.00 -16.10
CA ASP A 443 34.60 26.00 -15.47
C ASP A 443 34.79 27.46 -15.94
N ASP A 444 33.67 28.20 -15.88
CA ASP A 444 33.49 29.59 -15.41
C ASP A 444 34.40 30.75 -15.91
N ARG A 445 33.84 31.72 -16.68
CA ARG A 445 33.69 33.16 -16.26
C ARG A 445 33.21 34.18 -17.33
N LYS A 446 32.08 34.84 -17.01
CA LYS A 446 31.71 36.29 -17.13
C LYS A 446 31.79 37.13 -18.44
N SER A 447 30.87 38.12 -18.44
CA SER A 447 30.88 39.49 -19.04
C SER A 447 30.45 39.76 -20.50
N ASP A 448 29.27 40.39 -20.61
CA ASP A 448 29.01 41.72 -21.20
C ASP A 448 28.94 41.98 -22.74
N THR A 449 27.69 42.20 -23.20
CA THR A 449 27.20 43.48 -23.80
C THR A 449 27.35 43.80 -25.31
N SER A 450 26.17 44.00 -25.95
CA SER A 450 25.83 44.87 -27.11
C SER A 450 26.21 44.56 -28.59
N ALA A 451 25.14 44.50 -29.41
CA ALA A 451 24.89 44.98 -30.80
C ALA A 451 26.05 45.58 -31.66
N THR A 452 26.04 45.54 -33.01
CA THR A 452 25.05 46.25 -33.89
C THR A 452 25.31 46.07 -35.42
N LYS A 453 24.25 45.91 -36.27
CA LYS A 453 24.18 46.15 -37.77
C LYS A 453 25.16 45.34 -38.69
N LEU A 454 25.07 45.28 -40.04
CA LEU A 454 24.30 45.92 -41.14
C LEU A 454 24.16 44.86 -42.30
N VAL A 455 23.02 44.57 -42.98
CA VAL A 455 22.41 45.24 -44.18
C VAL A 455 23.40 45.41 -45.36
N GLN A 456 23.14 45.07 -46.65
CA GLN A 456 21.94 44.60 -47.44
C GLN A 456 22.41 43.55 -48.53
N ARG A 457 21.86 43.25 -49.75
CA ARG A 457 20.81 43.77 -50.66
C ARG A 457 20.33 42.71 -51.72
N THR A 458 19.38 43.08 -52.58
CA THR A 458 18.86 42.42 -53.84
C THR A 458 18.91 43.46 -55.01
N PRO A 459 18.26 43.38 -56.23
CA PRO A 459 17.34 42.37 -56.83
C PRO A 459 17.42 42.14 -58.39
N SER A 460 16.45 41.35 -58.91
CA SER A 460 15.78 41.43 -60.24
C SER A 460 16.38 40.84 -61.55
N GLY A 461 15.50 40.20 -62.34
CA GLY A 461 15.65 39.72 -63.73
C GLY A 461 14.33 39.05 -64.23
N SER A 462 14.05 38.99 -65.54
CA SER A 462 12.70 38.66 -66.09
C SER A 462 12.70 38.01 -67.50
N THR A 463 11.51 37.80 -68.11
CA THR A 463 11.21 37.38 -69.53
C THR A 463 11.44 35.87 -69.87
N ASP A 464 10.72 35.20 -70.79
CA ASP A 464 9.49 35.53 -71.57
C ASP A 464 8.78 34.29 -72.19
N ALA A 465 7.55 34.47 -72.73
CA ALA A 465 6.88 33.70 -73.82
C ALA A 465 6.59 32.17 -73.66
N SER A 466 5.76 31.47 -74.48
CA SER A 466 4.51 31.79 -75.23
C SER A 466 3.96 30.50 -75.90
N VAL A 467 2.64 30.41 -76.19
CA VAL A 467 1.91 29.72 -77.32
C VAL A 467 0.52 29.19 -76.89
N ASN A 468 -0.50 29.38 -77.75
CA ASN A 468 -1.91 28.94 -77.58
C ASN A 468 -2.33 27.91 -78.66
N SER A 469 -3.35 27.07 -78.37
CA SER A 469 -4.33 26.58 -79.39
C SER A 469 -5.55 25.82 -78.80
N ASP A 470 -6.72 26.48 -78.78
CA ASP A 470 -8.08 26.03 -79.18
C ASP A 470 -8.69 24.64 -78.80
N THR A 471 -9.60 24.64 -77.80
CA THR A 471 -11.09 24.61 -77.91
C THR A 471 -11.79 23.86 -79.08
N PRO A 472 -13.02 23.26 -78.97
CA PRO A 472 -13.74 22.60 -77.85
C PRO A 472 -14.43 21.23 -78.21
N ALA A 473 -15.02 20.54 -77.21
CA ALA A 473 -16.20 19.67 -77.39
C ALA A 473 -17.04 19.55 -76.09
N ALA A 474 -18.33 19.22 -76.19
CA ALA A 474 -19.29 19.12 -75.07
C ALA A 474 -19.62 17.63 -74.73
N ALA A 475 -20.39 17.26 -73.68
CA ALA A 475 -21.35 18.01 -72.87
C ALA A 475 -21.66 17.36 -71.48
N SER A 476 -22.47 18.08 -70.69
CA SER A 476 -23.44 17.59 -69.65
C SER A 476 -23.12 17.69 -68.14
N ARG A 477 -23.61 18.80 -67.58
CA ARG A 477 -24.40 18.92 -66.31
C ARG A 477 -23.73 18.65 -64.95
N MET A 478 -23.49 19.75 -64.22
CA MET A 478 -23.80 19.86 -62.78
C MET A 478 -24.57 21.18 -62.50
N PRO A 479 -25.20 21.36 -61.32
CA PRO A 479 -26.13 22.49 -61.06
C PRO A 479 -25.47 23.81 -60.59
N ARG A 480 -26.35 24.78 -60.29
CA ARG A 480 -26.11 26.14 -59.77
C ARG A 480 -25.31 26.14 -58.44
N PRO A 481 -24.45 27.14 -58.18
CA PRO A 481 -23.72 27.25 -56.91
C PRO A 481 -24.63 27.69 -55.75
N GLU A 482 -24.33 27.18 -54.56
CA GLU A 482 -24.83 27.70 -53.29
C GLU A 482 -23.68 28.21 -52.42
N THR A 483 -24.05 29.04 -51.45
CA THR A 483 -23.24 29.80 -50.49
C THR A 483 -21.91 29.18 -50.04
N VAL A 484 -20.87 30.03 -49.96
CA VAL A 484 -19.64 29.73 -49.21
C VAL A 484 -20.01 29.44 -47.75
N ALA A 485 -19.88 28.18 -47.34
CA ALA A 485 -19.89 27.82 -45.94
C ALA A 485 -18.62 28.37 -45.28
N GLU A 486 -18.78 29.16 -44.22
CA GLU A 486 -17.69 29.55 -43.34
C GLU A 486 -17.10 28.27 -42.72
N LYS A 487 -15.78 28.11 -42.79
CA LYS A 487 -15.12 26.87 -42.35
C LYS A 487 -15.30 26.75 -40.83
N GLU A 488 -16.09 25.77 -40.39
CA GLU A 488 -16.22 25.48 -38.96
C GLU A 488 -14.83 25.32 -38.32
N PRO A 489 -14.62 25.83 -37.08
CA PRO A 489 -13.38 25.57 -36.36
C PRO A 489 -13.24 24.07 -36.16
N ASP A 490 -12.03 23.54 -36.40
CA ASP A 490 -11.75 22.12 -36.20
C ASP A 490 -12.17 21.71 -34.77
N PRO A 491 -12.95 20.63 -34.60
CA PRO A 491 -13.61 20.32 -33.33
C PRO A 491 -12.58 20.12 -32.22
N ALA A 492 -12.90 20.63 -31.03
CA ALA A 492 -12.00 20.59 -29.89
C ALA A 492 -11.55 19.14 -29.61
N PRO A 493 -10.24 18.89 -29.37
CA PRO A 493 -9.68 17.56 -29.38
C PRO A 493 -10.30 16.70 -28.27
N VAL A 494 -10.93 15.61 -28.68
CA VAL A 494 -11.65 14.72 -27.76
C VAL A 494 -10.65 13.79 -27.09
N TYR A 495 -10.35 14.12 -25.83
CA TYR A 495 -9.57 13.29 -24.91
C TYR A 495 -10.55 12.57 -23.98
N ARG A 496 -10.67 11.25 -24.08
CA ARG A 496 -11.65 10.47 -23.32
C ARG A 496 -10.96 9.66 -22.22
N GLU A 497 -11.33 9.89 -20.97
CA GLU A 497 -10.83 9.09 -19.84
C GLU A 497 -11.38 7.65 -19.91
N PRO A 498 -10.52 6.61 -19.95
CA PRO A 498 -10.98 5.22 -20.02
C PRO A 498 -11.79 4.79 -18.80
N ALA A 499 -12.91 4.11 -19.00
CA ALA A 499 -13.87 3.74 -17.96
C ALA A 499 -13.46 2.53 -17.08
N SER A 500 -12.14 2.29 -16.91
CA SER A 500 -11.50 1.03 -16.51
C SER A 500 -11.66 -0.11 -17.54
N SER A 501 -10.77 -1.12 -17.62
CA SER A 501 -9.71 -1.55 -16.69
C SER A 501 -8.44 -2.01 -17.43
N LEU A 502 -7.34 -2.23 -16.69
CA LEU A 502 -6.04 -2.65 -17.23
C LEU A 502 -6.15 -3.92 -18.10
N GLY A 503 -5.71 -3.82 -19.35
CA GLY A 503 -5.67 -4.92 -20.32
C GLY A 503 -6.77 -4.90 -21.39
N SER A 504 -7.73 -3.99 -21.29
CA SER A 504 -8.66 -3.66 -22.40
C SER A 504 -7.92 -3.17 -23.65
N THR A 505 -8.55 -3.29 -24.81
CA THR A 505 -8.07 -2.66 -26.06
C THR A 505 -8.65 -1.26 -26.18
N PHE A 506 -7.81 -0.23 -26.12
CA PHE A 506 -8.23 1.17 -26.14
C PHE A 506 -8.45 1.71 -27.57
N ASP A 507 -9.40 2.64 -27.71
CA ASP A 507 -9.60 3.42 -28.94
C ASP A 507 -8.63 4.62 -29.06
N THR A 508 -8.70 5.35 -30.16
CA THR A 508 -7.78 6.48 -30.43
C THR A 508 -7.90 7.63 -29.41
N GLU A 509 -9.10 7.90 -28.89
CA GLU A 509 -9.33 8.98 -27.91
C GLU A 509 -8.85 8.58 -26.50
N GLU A 510 -9.02 7.30 -26.16
CA GLU A 510 -8.54 6.70 -24.91
C GLU A 510 -6.99 6.63 -24.87
N ILE A 511 -6.36 6.20 -25.97
CA ILE A 511 -4.90 6.23 -26.09
C ILE A 511 -4.38 7.69 -26.05
N ALA A 512 -5.06 8.61 -26.73
CA ALA A 512 -4.69 10.02 -26.71
C ALA A 512 -4.79 10.62 -25.29
N TRP A 513 -5.78 10.21 -24.49
CA TRP A 513 -5.91 10.62 -23.10
C TRP A 513 -4.74 10.13 -22.24
N CYS A 514 -4.34 8.87 -22.37
CA CYS A 514 -3.18 8.33 -21.66
C CYS A 514 -1.86 9.00 -22.07
N LEU A 515 -1.64 9.25 -23.36
CA LEU A 515 -0.47 9.97 -23.87
C LEU A 515 -0.45 11.44 -23.41
N LYS A 516 -1.61 12.11 -23.38
CA LYS A 516 -1.76 13.44 -22.78
C LYS A 516 -1.39 13.43 -21.30
N LEU A 517 -1.87 12.47 -20.52
CA LEU A 517 -1.61 12.39 -19.08
C LEU A 517 -0.11 12.13 -18.80
N GLN A 518 0.53 11.22 -19.54
CA GLN A 518 1.97 11.00 -19.48
C GLN A 518 2.75 12.31 -19.72
N HIS A 519 2.45 13.03 -20.82
CA HIS A 519 3.10 14.31 -21.13
C HIS A 519 2.90 15.36 -20.03
N GLN A 520 1.70 15.42 -19.42
CA GLN A 520 1.42 16.33 -18.30
C GLN A 520 2.27 16.02 -17.06
N ILE A 521 2.50 14.73 -16.74
CA ILE A 521 3.33 14.30 -15.61
C ILE A 521 4.81 14.66 -15.88
N ASP A 522 5.36 14.28 -17.03
CA ASP A 522 6.77 14.54 -17.35
C ASP A 522 7.10 16.03 -17.44
N TYR A 523 6.20 16.82 -18.05
CA TYR A 523 6.33 18.27 -18.14
C TYR A 523 6.30 18.99 -16.78
N ILE A 524 5.69 18.38 -15.75
CA ILE A 524 5.50 18.99 -14.43
C ILE A 524 6.43 18.44 -13.35
N LYS A 525 6.94 17.21 -13.50
CA LYS A 525 7.96 16.56 -12.66
C LYS A 525 9.12 17.53 -12.25
N PRO A 526 9.76 18.30 -13.15
CA PRO A 526 10.83 19.24 -12.76
C PRO A 526 10.34 20.55 -12.09
N LYS A 527 9.03 20.86 -12.12
CA LYS A 527 8.45 22.12 -11.62
C LYS A 527 7.90 22.03 -10.20
N VAL A 528 7.65 20.82 -9.72
CA VAL A 528 7.05 20.51 -8.43
C VAL A 528 8.00 20.86 -7.27
N SER A 529 7.66 21.89 -6.49
CA SER A 529 8.59 22.49 -5.50
C SER A 529 7.97 22.78 -4.11
N THR A 530 6.72 22.42 -3.91
CA THR A 530 5.97 22.57 -2.64
C THR A 530 5.12 21.33 -2.39
N ASN A 531 4.79 21.05 -1.13
CA ASN A 531 4.03 19.86 -0.75
C ASN A 531 2.72 19.72 -1.55
N ARG A 532 1.90 20.78 -1.64
CA ARG A 532 0.67 20.80 -2.48
C ARG A 532 0.88 20.53 -3.97
N GLN A 533 2.09 20.72 -4.50
CA GLN A 533 2.44 20.36 -5.87
C GLN A 533 2.96 18.92 -5.98
N ILE A 534 3.49 18.36 -4.89
CA ILE A 534 3.88 16.95 -4.77
C ILE A 534 2.62 16.11 -4.60
N ASP A 535 1.70 16.52 -3.74
CA ASP A 535 0.39 15.89 -3.56
C ASP A 535 -0.34 15.84 -4.93
N PHE A 536 -0.48 16.97 -5.63
CA PHE A 536 -1.04 17.06 -6.99
C PHE A 536 -0.28 16.23 -8.05
N PHE A 537 1.05 16.09 -7.93
CA PHE A 537 1.84 15.23 -8.84
C PHE A 537 1.58 13.75 -8.57
N ASN A 538 1.53 13.36 -7.31
CA ASN A 538 1.22 12.00 -6.88
C ASN A 538 -0.22 11.61 -7.27
N ASP A 539 -1.19 12.54 -7.22
CA ASP A 539 -2.55 12.33 -7.72
C ASP A 539 -2.59 12.01 -9.24
N LEU A 540 -1.76 12.69 -10.04
CA LEU A 540 -1.63 12.43 -11.48
C LEU A 540 -0.96 11.08 -11.75
N VAL A 541 0.12 10.75 -11.03
CA VAL A 541 0.81 9.45 -11.12
C VAL A 541 -0.12 8.32 -10.71
N HIS A 542 -0.84 8.45 -9.60
CA HIS A 542 -1.84 7.46 -9.16
C HIS A 542 -2.92 7.24 -10.22
N ARG A 543 -3.43 8.32 -10.85
CA ARG A 543 -4.44 8.22 -11.93
C ARG A 543 -3.88 7.58 -13.20
N PHE A 544 -2.62 7.84 -13.54
CA PHE A 544 -1.96 7.15 -14.64
C PHE A 544 -1.81 5.65 -14.32
N ASN A 545 -1.39 5.32 -13.11
CA ASN A 545 -1.20 3.94 -12.66
C ASN A 545 -2.52 3.14 -12.62
N SER A 546 -3.63 3.77 -12.23
CA SER A 546 -4.96 3.13 -12.20
C SER A 546 -5.58 2.89 -13.58
N THR A 547 -5.21 3.70 -14.58
CA THR A 547 -6.01 3.84 -15.81
C THR A 547 -5.21 3.60 -17.10
N CYS A 548 -3.91 3.86 -17.11
CA CYS A 548 -3.06 3.88 -18.32
C CYS A 548 -1.83 2.96 -18.25
N SER A 549 -1.52 2.37 -17.09
CA SER A 549 -0.34 1.51 -16.86
C SER A 549 -0.28 0.25 -17.74
N SER A 550 -1.40 -0.24 -18.27
CA SER A 550 -1.42 -1.36 -19.22
C SER A 550 -2.72 -1.39 -20.05
N PHE A 551 -2.59 -1.25 -21.37
CA PHE A 551 -3.68 -1.40 -22.34
C PHE A 551 -3.16 -2.01 -23.65
N ARG A 552 -4.05 -2.66 -24.40
CA ARG A 552 -3.79 -3.16 -25.77
C ARG A 552 -4.19 -2.09 -26.78
N TYR A 553 -3.57 -2.07 -27.96
CA TYR A 553 -3.88 -1.06 -28.99
C TYR A 553 -3.56 -1.51 -30.41
N TYR A 554 -4.29 -0.96 -31.38
CA TYR A 554 -3.92 -1.07 -32.81
C TYR A 554 -2.85 -0.05 -33.18
N ARG A 555 -1.87 -0.46 -34.02
CA ARG A 555 -0.76 0.39 -34.48
C ARG A 555 -1.24 1.67 -35.19
N SER A 556 -2.38 1.61 -35.85
CA SER A 556 -3.07 2.76 -36.48
C SER A 556 -3.58 3.76 -35.44
N SER A 557 -4.31 3.29 -34.42
CA SER A 557 -4.87 4.11 -33.35
C SER A 557 -3.77 4.79 -32.53
N MET A 558 -2.72 4.07 -32.13
CA MET A 558 -1.57 4.64 -31.42
C MET A 558 -0.88 5.75 -32.23
N ARG A 559 -0.70 5.54 -33.55
CA ARG A 559 -0.08 6.56 -34.41
C ARG A 559 -1.00 7.78 -34.61
N ALA A 560 -2.31 7.58 -34.67
CA ALA A 560 -3.27 8.68 -34.73
C ALA A 560 -3.31 9.48 -33.42
N ALA A 561 -3.29 8.80 -32.27
CA ALA A 561 -3.26 9.41 -30.94
C ALA A 561 -1.97 10.21 -30.70
N GLN A 562 -0.80 9.66 -31.05
CA GLN A 562 0.47 10.40 -30.99
C GLN A 562 0.43 11.65 -31.86
N ASN A 563 0.01 11.53 -33.12
CA ASN A 563 -0.18 12.66 -34.05
C ASN A 563 -1.20 13.72 -33.57
N GLN A 564 -2.03 13.42 -32.56
CA GLN A 564 -2.96 14.36 -31.94
C GLN A 564 -2.31 15.07 -30.74
N VAL A 565 -1.70 14.30 -29.83
CA VAL A 565 -0.97 14.84 -28.66
C VAL A 565 0.21 15.72 -29.09
N ASP A 566 0.93 15.34 -30.15
CA ASP A 566 2.04 16.13 -30.72
C ASP A 566 1.58 17.50 -31.23
N LYS A 567 0.34 17.62 -31.72
CA LYS A 567 -0.24 18.92 -32.15
C LYS A 567 -0.70 19.74 -30.95
N ASP A 568 -1.36 19.08 -30.01
CA ASP A 568 -2.00 19.72 -28.85
C ASP A 568 -1.01 20.02 -27.72
N GLN A 569 0.25 19.58 -27.82
CA GLN A 569 1.29 19.67 -26.79
C GLN A 569 1.30 21.03 -26.07
N THR A 570 1.31 22.13 -26.82
CA THR A 570 1.33 23.49 -26.24
C THR A 570 0.04 23.86 -25.48
N ALA A 571 -1.10 23.31 -25.88
CA ALA A 571 -2.38 23.48 -25.18
C ALA A 571 -2.44 22.60 -23.92
N ILE A 572 -1.99 21.35 -24.00
CA ILE A 572 -1.87 20.41 -22.88
C ILE A 572 -0.96 20.98 -21.77
N GLU A 573 0.15 21.59 -22.18
CA GLU A 573 1.08 22.30 -21.29
C GLU A 573 0.44 23.55 -20.66
N ALA A 574 -0.29 24.35 -21.45
CA ALA A 574 -1.01 25.53 -20.96
C ALA A 574 -2.19 25.16 -20.03
N GLU A 575 -2.79 23.99 -20.20
CA GLU A 575 -3.83 23.42 -19.34
C GLU A 575 -3.25 23.03 -17.97
N ILE A 576 -2.21 22.20 -17.93
CA ILE A 576 -1.67 21.70 -16.65
C ILE A 576 -0.98 22.82 -15.84
N ASN A 577 -0.37 23.82 -16.51
CA ASN A 577 0.14 25.01 -15.83
C ASN A 577 -0.96 25.88 -15.17
N LYS A 578 -2.24 25.77 -15.58
CA LYS A 578 -3.37 26.45 -14.91
C LYS A 578 -3.85 25.67 -13.68
N LEU A 579 -3.76 24.34 -13.71
CA LEU A 579 -4.21 23.45 -12.63
C LEU A 579 -3.20 23.36 -11.48
N LEU A 580 -1.90 23.50 -11.76
CA LEU A 580 -0.82 23.41 -10.77
C LEU A 580 -1.02 24.36 -9.57
N PRO A 581 -1.12 23.85 -8.32
CA PRO A 581 -1.32 24.69 -7.14
C PRO A 581 -0.22 25.75 -6.94
N LYS A 582 -0.63 26.98 -6.65
CA LYS A 582 0.26 28.11 -6.33
C LYS A 582 0.68 28.05 -4.86
N GLY A 583 1.99 28.10 -4.59
CA GLY A 583 2.53 28.03 -3.22
C GLY A 583 3.93 28.67 -3.11
N ARG A 584 4.38 28.89 -1.87
CA ARG A 584 5.77 29.29 -1.55
C ARG A 584 6.59 28.05 -1.17
N ARG A 585 7.87 28.00 -1.54
CA ARG A 585 8.80 26.89 -1.21
C ARG A 585 8.74 26.52 0.28
N SER A 586 8.53 25.25 0.57
CA SER A 586 8.59 24.69 1.93
C SER A 586 10.05 24.52 2.38
N LYS A 587 10.30 24.63 3.69
CA LYS A 587 11.59 24.24 4.31
C LYS A 587 11.71 22.74 4.59
N LYS A 588 10.58 22.01 4.59
CA LYS A 588 10.53 20.54 4.75
C LYS A 588 9.70 19.99 3.58
N ARG A 589 10.38 19.45 2.57
CA ARG A 589 9.82 18.99 1.30
C ARG A 589 9.61 17.47 1.38
N GLN A 590 8.47 16.94 0.94
CA GLN A 590 8.36 15.51 0.63
C GLN A 590 9.26 15.17 -0.58
N GLN A 591 9.49 13.88 -0.84
CA GLN A 591 9.95 13.44 -2.16
C GLN A 591 8.72 13.14 -3.04
N PRO A 592 8.74 13.51 -4.34
CA PRO A 592 7.82 12.93 -5.32
C PRO A 592 8.07 11.42 -5.44
N VAL A 593 7.07 10.67 -5.90
CA VAL A 593 7.23 9.24 -6.19
C VAL A 593 8.25 9.03 -7.31
N GLU A 594 9.25 8.18 -7.08
CA GLU A 594 10.19 7.68 -8.10
C GLU A 594 9.68 6.34 -8.64
N GLU A 595 8.70 6.42 -9.54
CA GLU A 595 8.29 5.29 -10.39
C GLU A 595 8.75 5.52 -11.84
N GLU A 596 9.10 4.40 -12.49
CA GLU A 596 9.52 4.33 -13.89
C GLU A 596 8.33 3.87 -14.73
N TYR A 597 7.94 4.65 -15.75
CA TYR A 597 6.70 4.42 -16.47
C TYR A 597 6.79 3.16 -17.36
N PRO A 598 5.93 2.14 -17.18
CA PRO A 598 5.88 1.00 -18.08
C PRO A 598 5.41 1.45 -19.46
N ASN A 599 6.12 1.05 -20.52
CA ASN A 599 5.73 1.37 -21.89
C ASN A 599 4.43 0.62 -22.26
N PRO A 600 3.48 1.25 -22.97
CA PRO A 600 2.24 0.60 -23.36
C PRO A 600 2.49 -0.58 -24.31
N VAL A 601 1.91 -1.74 -23.97
CA VAL A 601 2.27 -3.05 -24.54
C VAL A 601 1.69 -3.24 -25.94
N TYR A 602 2.57 -3.23 -26.96
CA TYR A 602 2.18 -3.57 -28.33
C TYR A 602 1.66 -5.01 -28.40
N SER A 603 0.43 -5.18 -28.87
CA SER A 603 -0.20 -6.49 -29.04
C SER A 603 -0.97 -6.50 -30.36
N ASP A 604 -0.43 -7.25 -31.33
CA ASP A 604 -0.93 -7.28 -32.71
C ASP A 604 -1.92 -8.44 -32.91
N PRO A 605 -3.22 -8.19 -33.18
CA PRO A 605 -4.18 -9.26 -33.44
C PRO A 605 -4.01 -9.92 -34.83
N GLY A 606 -3.08 -9.44 -35.66
CA GLY A 606 -3.04 -9.72 -37.11
C GLY A 606 -2.20 -10.91 -37.57
N LEU A 607 -1.46 -11.61 -36.70
CA LEU A 607 -0.47 -12.64 -37.10
C LEU A 607 -0.82 -14.08 -36.66
N SER A 608 -2.07 -14.47 -36.86
CA SER A 608 -2.50 -15.89 -36.82
C SER A 608 -2.21 -16.61 -38.16
N GLN A 609 -0.96 -16.53 -38.64
CA GLN A 609 -0.45 -17.31 -39.79
C GLN A 609 1.06 -17.57 -39.66
N TYR A 610 1.46 -18.61 -38.92
CA TYR A 610 2.08 -19.83 -39.48
C TYR A 610 2.30 -20.91 -38.42
#